data_AF-A0A1B7VNR3-F1
#
_entry.id   AF-A0A1B7VNR3-F1
#
_cell.length_a   1.000
_cell.length_b   1.000
_cell.length_c   1.000
_cell.angle_alpha   90.00
_cell.angle_beta   90.00
_cell.angle_gamma   90.00
#
_symmetry.space_group_name_H-M   'P 1'
#
loop_
_entity.id
_entity.type
_entity.pdbx_description
1 polymer ?
#
loop_
_entity_poly.entity_id
_entity_poly.type
_entity_poly.pdbx_seq_one_letter_code
_entity_poly.pdbx_strand_id
1 'polypeptide(L)'
;MEENNQDNSGNTEQTTPGTIIVAGVRPITAGTLQVVDTYNSMGIRPIGANTFQVVDSINLSGIRPIASSALVIAENYSIFGNRPIAPNTFDDSEILMGFLD
;
A
#
# COMPACT_ATOMS: atom_id res chain seq x y z
N MET A 1 51.63 -11.48 2.74
CA MET A 1 50.16 -11.57 2.65
C MET A 1 49.64 -10.90 3.89
N GLU A 2 49.34 -9.60 3.78
CA GLU A 2 48.82 -8.81 4.90
C GLU A 2 47.30 -8.79 4.74
N GLU A 3 46.58 -9.30 5.75
CA GLU A 3 45.13 -9.29 5.81
C GLU A 3 44.65 -7.85 6.03
N ASN A 4 43.90 -7.35 5.06
CA ASN A 4 43.33 -6.01 5.06
C ASN A 4 42.04 -6.05 5.88
N ASN A 5 42.16 -6.06 7.21
CA ASN A 5 41.02 -5.90 8.10
C ASN A 5 40.64 -4.42 8.12
N GLN A 6 39.74 -4.02 7.21
CA GLN A 6 39.08 -2.74 7.31
C GLN A 6 38.17 -2.79 8.53
N ASP A 7 38.70 -2.33 9.67
CA ASP A 7 37.88 -1.92 10.79
C ASP A 7 36.93 -0.85 10.25
N ASN A 8 35.68 -1.24 10.01
CA ASN A 8 34.60 -0.31 9.79
C ASN A 8 34.40 0.42 11.12
N SER A 9 35.24 1.43 11.35
CA SER A 9 35.05 2.48 12.36
C SER A 9 33.84 3.31 11.93
N GLY A 10 32.69 2.65 11.82
CA GLY A 10 31.39 3.26 11.74
C GLY A 10 31.17 3.96 13.06
N ASN A 11 31.28 5.29 13.01
CA ASN A 11 30.50 6.22 13.81
C ASN A 11 30.00 5.63 15.13
N THR A 12 30.87 5.61 16.15
CA THR A 12 30.43 5.65 17.54
C THR A 12 29.74 6.99 17.77
N GLU A 13 28.53 7.13 17.23
CA GLU A 13 27.61 8.20 17.58
C GLU A 13 27.31 8.01 19.06
N GLN A 14 27.91 8.87 19.88
CA GLN A 14 27.45 9.08 21.24
C GLN A 14 26.05 9.70 21.13
N THR A 15 25.05 8.85 20.92
CA THR A 15 23.65 9.25 20.89
C THR A 15 23.23 9.55 22.32
N THR A 16 23.24 10.83 22.71
CA THR A 16 22.46 11.25 23.87
C THR A 16 21.00 10.88 23.59
N PRO A 17 20.29 10.17 24.49
CA PRO A 17 18.88 9.83 24.28
C PRO A 17 18.07 11.07 23.89
N GLY A 18 17.38 11.02 22.75
CA GLY A 18 16.61 12.15 22.23
C GLY A 18 17.37 13.10 21.29
N THR A 19 18.57 12.74 20.83
CA THR A 19 19.33 13.52 19.85
C THR A 19 19.96 12.60 18.80
N ILE A 20 19.81 12.97 17.52
CA ILE A 20 20.59 12.40 16.42
C ILE A 20 21.63 13.42 15.94
N ILE A 21 22.82 12.93 15.55
CA ILE A 21 23.87 13.78 15.00
C ILE A 21 23.98 13.50 13.49
N VAL A 22 23.09 14.14 12.72
CA VAL A 22 23.11 14.10 11.25
C VAL A 22 23.05 15.53 10.73
N ALA A 23 24.16 15.99 10.14
CA ALA A 23 24.35 17.39 9.72
C ALA A 23 24.05 18.42 10.83
N GLY A 24 24.61 18.18 12.03
CA GLY A 24 24.37 18.96 13.25
C GLY A 24 23.52 18.21 14.29
N VAL A 25 23.16 18.91 15.37
CA VAL A 25 22.36 18.36 16.48
C VAL A 25 20.88 18.60 16.21
N ARG A 26 20.11 17.51 16.04
CA ARG A 26 18.65 17.59 15.86
C ARG A 26 17.94 16.87 17.01
N PRO A 27 17.11 17.59 17.80
CA PRO A 27 16.25 16.97 18.80
C PRO A 27 15.27 16.00 18.14
N ILE A 28 15.06 14.85 18.77
CA ILE A 28 14.11 13.82 18.31
C ILE A 28 13.31 13.27 19.49
N THR A 29 12.15 12.71 19.18
CA THR A 29 11.28 12.00 20.13
C THR A 29 10.91 10.64 19.56
N ALA A 30 10.73 9.63 20.41
CA ALA A 30 10.26 8.32 19.99
C ALA A 30 8.81 8.39 19.46
N GLY A 31 8.55 7.71 18.34
CA GLY A 31 7.21 7.52 17.80
C GLY A 31 6.52 6.26 18.35
N THR A 32 5.26 6.04 17.98
CA THR A 32 4.46 4.86 18.38
C THR A 32 4.56 3.68 17.41
N LEU A 33 5.41 3.77 16.37
CA LEU A 33 5.55 2.73 15.36
C LEU A 33 6.17 1.47 15.98
N GLN A 34 5.43 0.37 15.97
CA GLN A 34 5.96 -0.96 16.29
C GLN A 34 6.49 -1.62 15.02
N VAL A 35 7.80 -1.91 15.01
CA VAL A 35 8.44 -2.69 13.94
C VAL A 35 8.39 -4.17 14.34
N VAL A 36 7.80 -5.01 13.48
CA VAL A 36 7.63 -6.45 13.74
C VAL A 36 8.65 -7.31 12.99
N ASP A 37 9.13 -6.81 11.86
CA ASP A 37 10.12 -7.50 11.04
C ASP A 37 10.86 -6.48 10.16
N THR A 38 11.87 -6.93 9.42
CA THR A 38 12.66 -6.10 8.50
C THR A 38 12.90 -6.84 7.20
N TYR A 39 12.62 -6.17 6.09
CA TYR A 39 12.90 -6.69 4.75
C TYR A 39 14.20 -6.11 4.20
N ASN A 40 15.08 -6.97 3.67
CA ASN A 40 16.37 -6.56 3.12
C ASN A 40 16.63 -7.19 1.74
N SER A 41 16.10 -6.55 0.68
CA SER A 41 16.45 -6.92 -0.70
C SER A 41 17.41 -5.95 -1.37
N MET A 42 17.32 -4.65 -1.02
CA MET A 42 18.13 -3.55 -1.55
C MET A 42 18.26 -2.47 -0.46
N GLY A 43 18.62 -2.89 0.76
CA GLY A 43 18.65 -2.05 1.96
C GLY A 43 17.57 -2.43 2.98
N ILE A 44 17.79 -1.99 4.22
CA ILE A 44 16.97 -2.31 5.39
C ILE A 44 15.67 -1.49 5.34
N ARG A 45 14.53 -2.18 5.19
CA ARG A 45 13.18 -1.59 5.20
C ARG A 45 12.36 -2.17 6.36
N PRO A 46 11.93 -1.38 7.35
CA PRO A 46 11.15 -1.89 8.47
C PRO A 46 9.74 -2.30 8.02
N ILE A 47 9.25 -3.40 8.56
CA ILE A 47 7.86 -3.85 8.43
C ILE A 47 7.13 -3.48 9.72
N GLY A 48 6.13 -2.61 9.60
CA GLY A 48 5.30 -2.17 10.73
C GLY A 48 4.24 -3.20 11.12
N ALA A 49 3.83 -3.20 12.39
CA ALA A 49 2.69 -3.96 12.86
C ALA A 49 1.38 -3.50 12.18
N ASN A 50 0.47 -4.44 11.93
CA ASN A 50 -0.88 -4.11 11.48
C ASN A 50 -1.67 -3.45 12.61
N THR A 51 -2.49 -2.45 12.27
CA THR A 51 -3.42 -1.79 13.21
C THR A 51 -4.87 -2.30 13.05
N PHE A 52 -5.08 -3.24 12.14
CA PHE A 52 -6.38 -3.87 11.83
C PHE A 52 -6.17 -5.35 11.52
N GLN A 53 -7.24 -6.13 11.58
CA GLN A 53 -7.20 -7.56 11.26
C GLN A 53 -7.44 -7.78 9.76
N VAL A 54 -6.48 -8.45 9.12
CA VAL A 54 -6.63 -8.97 7.75
C VAL A 54 -7.33 -10.32 7.82
N VAL A 55 -8.41 -10.49 7.05
CA VAL A 55 -9.22 -11.73 7.03
C VAL A 55 -9.04 -12.53 5.75
N ASP A 56 -8.71 -11.85 4.64
CA ASP A 56 -8.51 -12.50 3.34
C ASP A 56 -7.67 -11.58 2.42
N SER A 57 -7.36 -12.04 1.20
CA SER A 57 -6.69 -11.26 0.16
C SER A 57 -7.25 -11.56 -1.23
N ILE A 58 -7.31 -10.55 -2.08
CA ILE A 58 -7.73 -10.69 -3.48
C ILE A 58 -6.59 -10.37 -4.44
N ASN A 59 -6.56 -11.06 -5.58
CA ASN A 59 -5.61 -10.81 -6.65
C ASN A 59 -6.29 -10.06 -7.80
N LEU A 60 -6.30 -8.74 -7.73
CA LEU A 60 -6.80 -7.86 -8.78
C LEU A 60 -5.76 -6.76 -9.04
N SER A 61 -4.90 -7.02 -10.01
CA SER A 61 -3.70 -6.22 -10.30
C SER A 61 -2.73 -6.18 -9.11
N GLY A 62 -2.41 -7.36 -8.59
CA GLY A 62 -1.59 -7.55 -7.39
C GLY A 62 -2.41 -8.02 -6.18
N ILE A 63 -1.71 -8.41 -5.11
CA ILE A 63 -2.31 -8.89 -3.87
C ILE A 63 -2.80 -7.69 -3.05
N ARG A 64 -4.11 -7.63 -2.79
CA ARG A 64 -4.76 -6.59 -1.97
C ARG A 64 -5.38 -7.22 -0.73
N PRO A 65 -5.01 -6.80 0.49
CA PRO A 65 -5.60 -7.35 1.71
C PRO A 65 -7.04 -6.88 1.91
N ILE A 66 -7.88 -7.78 2.44
CA ILE A 66 -9.23 -7.49 2.91
C ILE A 66 -9.21 -7.42 4.43
N ALA A 67 -9.61 -6.28 4.99
CA ALA A 67 -9.68 -6.04 6.42
C ALA A 67 -11.06 -6.40 6.97
N SER A 68 -11.12 -6.89 8.21
CA SER A 68 -12.37 -6.99 8.97
C SER A 68 -12.93 -5.60 9.28
N SER A 69 -14.25 -5.45 9.27
CA SER A 69 -14.94 -4.25 9.73
C SER A 69 -16.05 -4.62 10.71
N ALA A 70 -16.29 -3.76 11.69
CA ALA A 70 -17.44 -3.86 12.60
C ALA A 70 -18.72 -3.22 12.01
N LEU A 71 -18.63 -2.65 10.80
CA LEU A 71 -19.77 -1.99 10.14
C LEU A 71 -20.83 -3.04 9.73
N VAL A 72 -22.04 -2.88 10.27
CA VAL A 72 -23.21 -3.67 9.86
C VAL A 72 -23.94 -2.92 8.75
N ILE A 73 -24.04 -3.54 7.57
CA ILE A 73 -24.74 -2.96 6.41
C ILE A 73 -26.11 -3.62 6.30
N ALA A 74 -27.18 -2.84 6.49
CA ALA A 74 -28.55 -3.35 6.40
C ALA A 74 -28.98 -3.63 4.95
N GLU A 75 -28.65 -2.73 4.02
CA GLU A 75 -28.96 -2.83 2.59
C GLU A 75 -27.83 -2.23 1.75
N ASN A 76 -27.61 -2.77 0.55
CA ASN A 76 -26.65 -2.26 -0.42
C ASN A 76 -27.38 -1.86 -1.70
N TYR A 77 -27.40 -0.57 -2.04
CA TYR A 77 -28.05 -0.06 -3.24
C TYR A 77 -27.00 0.34 -4.29
N SER A 78 -26.89 -0.43 -5.37
CA SER A 78 -26.00 -0.12 -6.50
C SER A 78 -26.74 0.66 -7.58
N ILE A 79 -26.57 1.99 -7.60
CA ILE A 79 -27.21 2.89 -8.58
C ILE A 79 -26.70 2.65 -10.02
N PHE A 80 -25.48 2.11 -10.16
CA PHE A 80 -24.84 1.89 -11.45
C PHE A 80 -24.95 0.44 -11.95
N GLY A 81 -25.70 -0.43 -11.26
CA GLY A 81 -25.92 -1.82 -11.63
C GLY A 81 -26.88 -1.96 -12.82
N ASN A 82 -26.41 -2.61 -13.89
CA ASN A 82 -27.13 -2.97 -15.12
C ASN A 82 -27.52 -1.79 -16.03
N ARG A 83 -26.56 -0.95 -16.46
CA ARG A 83 -26.80 -0.13 -17.65
C ARG A 83 -26.97 -1.06 -18.86
N PRO A 84 -28.14 -1.11 -19.52
CA PRO A 84 -28.32 -1.92 -20.71
C PRO A 84 -27.35 -1.43 -21.79
N ILE A 85 -26.55 -2.34 -22.33
CA ILE A 85 -25.74 -2.08 -23.53
C ILE A 85 -26.52 -2.70 -24.68
N ALA A 86 -26.97 -1.89 -25.63
CA ALA A 86 -27.57 -2.41 -26.84
C ALA A 86 -26.52 -3.25 -27.59
N PRO A 87 -26.88 -4.41 -28.17
CA PRO A 87 -25.95 -5.19 -28.97
C PRO A 87 -25.43 -4.34 -30.14
N ASN A 88 -24.12 -4.42 -30.44
CA ASN A 88 -23.52 -3.73 -31.61
C ASN A 88 -23.98 -4.33 -32.96
N THR A 89 -24.84 -5.33 -32.93
CA THR A 89 -25.40 -6.00 -34.10
C THR A 89 -26.87 -5.59 -34.25
N PHE A 90 -27.10 -4.49 -34.94
CA PHE A 90 -28.42 -4.20 -35.51
C PHE A 90 -28.43 -4.80 -36.91
N ASP A 91 -29.33 -5.76 -37.16
CA ASP A 91 -29.50 -6.36 -38.50
C ASP A 91 -30.31 -5.45 -39.44
N ASP A 92 -31.05 -4.48 -38.88
CA ASP A 92 -31.91 -3.57 -39.65
C ASP A 92 -31.44 -2.10 -39.53
N SER A 93 -30.36 -1.76 -40.23
CA SER A 93 -29.91 -0.37 -40.36
C SER A 93 -30.93 0.54 -41.06
N GLU A 94 -31.85 -0.02 -41.86
CA GLU A 94 -32.89 0.73 -42.57
C GLU A 94 -33.91 1.38 -41.62
N ILE A 95 -34.23 0.75 -40.49
CA ILE A 95 -35.19 1.28 -39.50
C ILE A 95 -34.57 2.44 -38.71
N LEU A 96 -33.26 2.40 -38.46
CA LEU A 96 -32.56 3.40 -37.64
C LEU A 96 -32.35 4.73 -38.40
N MET A 97 -32.13 4.69 -39.72
CA MET A 97 -31.92 5.88 -40.54
C MET A 97 -33.19 6.70 -40.79
N GLY A 98 -34.38 6.13 -40.57
CA GLY A 98 -35.67 6.82 -40.68
C GLY A 98 -36.03 7.74 -39.51
N PHE A 99 -35.23 7.71 -38.43
CA PHE A 99 -35.39 8.58 -37.25
C PHE A 99 -34.28 9.63 -37.10
N LEU A 100 -33.38 9.72 -38.08
CA LEU A 100 -32.37 10.77 -38.14
C LEU A 100 -32.85 11.83 -39.14
N ASP A 101 -33.35 12.94 -38.61
CA ASP A 101 -33.54 14.20 -39.36
C ASP A 101 -32.19 14.95 -39.43
#